data_AF-A0A1G9DCK4-F1
#
_entry.id   AF-A0A1G9DCK4-F1
#
_cell.length_a   1.000
_cell.length_b   1.000
_cell.length_c   1.000
_cell.angle_alpha   90.00
_cell.angle_beta   90.00
_cell.angle_gamma   90.00
#
_symmetry.space_group_name_H-M   'P 1'
#
loop_
_entity.id
_entity.type
_entity.pdbx_description
1 polymer ?
#
loop_
_entity_poly.entity_id
_entity_poly.type
_entity_poly.pdbx_seq_one_letter_code
_entity_poly.pdbx_strand_id
1 'polypeptide(L)'
;MDKKTINRLIIFNLILSGFVILDLCLPGTESNIKKLESIYGSTASTGTARKPIIEAKTVMLLESGELYYIGKSPDEDYVKGQKLKLVKSAIFKNVNEIIVLENNYEKDVQVGLFSNIWLSILFRISILISILNIFIKNNASNIALVASMMFITIISMIYIFYY
;
A
#
# COMPACT_ATOMS: atom_id res chain seq x y z
N MET A 1 -30.94 -5.78 -5.07
CA MET A 1 -30.34 -4.94 -4.01
C MET A 1 -31.10 -3.63 -3.95
N ASP A 2 -31.50 -3.18 -2.77
CA ASP A 2 -32.27 -1.95 -2.61
C ASP A 2 -31.40 -0.70 -2.80
N LYS A 3 -32.03 0.42 -3.19
CA LYS A 3 -31.36 1.69 -3.47
C LYS A 3 -30.57 2.22 -2.26
N LYS A 4 -31.05 1.96 -1.04
CA LYS A 4 -30.39 2.40 0.20
C LYS A 4 -29.10 1.62 0.42
N THR A 5 -29.09 0.31 0.20
CA THR A 5 -27.86 -0.49 0.26
C THR A 5 -26.84 -0.08 -0.80
N ILE A 6 -27.26 0.14 -2.06
CA ILE A 6 -26.37 0.63 -3.12
C ILE A 6 -25.69 1.94 -2.71
N ASN A 7 -26.47 2.93 -2.24
CA ASN A 7 -25.92 4.21 -1.82
C ASN A 7 -24.95 4.08 -0.63
N ARG A 8 -25.26 3.19 0.33
CA ARG A 8 -24.36 2.92 1.46
C ARG A 8 -23.02 2.34 1.00
N LEU A 9 -23.04 1.41 0.05
CA LEU A 9 -21.82 0.83 -0.52
C LEU A 9 -20.97 1.88 -1.25
N ILE A 10 -21.60 2.74 -2.06
CA ILE A 10 -20.90 3.83 -2.75
C ILE A 10 -20.23 4.77 -1.74
N ILE A 11 -20.99 5.24 -0.74
CA ILE A 11 -20.47 6.16 0.28
C ILE A 11 -19.31 5.51 1.04
N PHE A 12 -19.46 4.24 1.45
CA PHE A 12 -18.42 3.50 2.14
C PHE A 12 -17.14 3.41 1.31
N ASN A 13 -17.24 3.00 0.04
CA ASN A 13 -16.09 2.91 -0.86
C ASN A 13 -15.40 4.26 -1.04
N LEU A 14 -16.17 5.34 -1.25
CA LEU A 14 -15.62 6.67 -1.45
C LEU A 14 -14.92 7.20 -0.19
N ILE A 15 -15.47 6.97 1.00
CA ILE A 15 -14.83 7.37 2.25
C ILE A 15 -13.52 6.61 2.45
N LEU A 16 -13.55 5.28 2.30
CA LEU A 16 -12.37 4.45 2.52
C LEU A 16 -11.26 4.78 1.52
N SER A 17 -11.60 4.89 0.23
CA SER A 17 -10.67 5.32 -0.80
C SER A 17 -10.17 6.75 -0.59
N GLY A 18 -11.03 7.63 -0.07
CA GLY A 18 -10.67 9.02 0.25
C GLY A 18 -9.55 9.10 1.28
N PHE A 19 -9.59 8.29 2.35
CA PHE A 19 -8.51 8.23 3.34
C PHE A 19 -7.17 7.78 2.73
N VAL A 20 -7.19 6.74 1.90
CA VAL A 20 -5.98 6.24 1.23
C VAL A 20 -5.42 7.28 0.27
N ILE A 21 -6.27 7.90 -0.57
CA ILE A 21 -5.84 8.94 -1.50
C ILE A 21 -5.25 10.13 -0.75
N LEU A 22 -5.90 10.56 0.33
CA LEU A 22 -5.45 11.70 1.11
C LEU A 22 -4.06 11.45 1.71
N ASP A 23 -3.79 10.25 2.23
CA ASP A 23 -2.45 9.91 2.74
C ASP A 23 -1.39 9.82 1.63
N LEU A 24 -1.76 9.34 0.43
CA LEU A 24 -0.84 9.27 -0.71
C LEU A 24 -0.55 10.65 -1.34
N CYS A 25 -1.46 11.61 -1.21
CA CYS A 25 -1.30 12.96 -1.78
C CYS A 25 -0.61 13.94 -0.83
N LEU A 26 -0.62 13.69 0.47
CA LEU A 26 0.07 14.55 1.44
C LEU A 26 1.58 14.37 1.35
N PRO A 27 2.37 15.44 1.50
CA PRO A 27 3.81 15.33 1.55
C PRO A 27 4.20 14.48 2.76
N GLY A 28 5.03 13.47 2.52
CA GLY A 28 5.53 12.58 3.57
C GLY A 28 6.51 13.27 4.51
N THR A 29 6.82 12.61 5.61
CA THR A 29 7.89 13.02 6.53
C THR A 29 9.18 12.28 6.21
N GLU A 30 10.24 13.03 5.90
CA GLU A 30 11.58 12.48 5.75
C GLU A 30 12.20 12.11 7.09
N SER A 31 12.84 10.95 7.15
CA SER A 31 13.65 10.55 8.29
C SER A 31 15.07 11.09 8.20
N ASN A 32 15.76 11.14 9.35
CA ASN A 32 17.22 11.27 9.38
C ASN A 32 17.90 10.18 8.53
N ILE A 33 19.15 10.44 8.13
CA ILE A 33 19.98 9.49 7.37
C ILE A 33 20.19 8.22 8.20
N LYS A 34 19.88 7.07 7.61
CA LYS A 34 20.09 5.74 8.19
C LYS A 34 20.95 4.90 7.26
N LYS A 35 21.48 3.79 7.79
CA LYS A 35 22.27 2.83 7.02
C LYS A 35 21.49 1.53 6.84
N LEU A 36 21.50 1.04 5.61
CA LEU A 36 20.87 -0.21 5.26
C LEU A 36 21.71 -1.41 5.70
N GLU A 37 21.08 -2.39 6.32
CA GLU A 37 21.70 -3.70 6.58
C GLU A 37 21.35 -4.68 5.45
N SER A 38 20.05 -4.84 5.17
CA SER A 38 19.57 -5.73 4.11
C SER A 38 18.11 -5.44 3.72
N ILE A 39 17.73 -5.87 2.52
CA ILE A 39 16.34 -5.99 2.07
C ILE A 39 16.10 -7.44 1.68
N TYR A 40 15.08 -8.07 2.24
CA TYR A 40 14.79 -9.48 1.96
C TYR A 40 13.29 -9.79 2.00
N GLY A 41 12.88 -10.80 1.23
CA GLY A 41 11.56 -11.40 1.36
C GLY A 41 11.50 -12.28 2.60
N SER A 42 10.53 -12.05 3.48
CA SER A 42 10.22 -12.90 4.61
C SER A 42 8.88 -13.57 4.39
N THR A 43 8.86 -14.90 4.45
CA THR A 43 7.64 -15.71 4.49
C THR A 43 7.46 -16.26 5.90
N ALA A 44 6.52 -15.68 6.65
CA ALA A 44 6.12 -16.21 7.95
C ALA A 44 4.90 -17.11 7.76
N SER A 45 4.99 -18.36 8.25
CA SER A 45 3.83 -19.25 8.36
C SER A 45 3.35 -19.21 9.80
N THR A 46 2.15 -18.66 10.02
CA THR A 46 1.50 -18.68 11.33
C THR A 46 0.27 -19.57 11.29
N GLY A 47 -0.01 -20.28 12.40
CA GLY A 47 -1.16 -21.19 12.52
C GLY A 47 -0.78 -22.67 12.70
N THR A 48 -1.78 -23.54 12.62
CA THR A 48 -1.60 -25.00 12.75
C THR A 48 -1.22 -25.61 11.40
N ALA A 49 -0.46 -26.71 11.41
CA ALA A 49 0.06 -27.37 10.20
C ALA A 49 -1.00 -27.70 9.11
N ARG A 50 -2.29 -27.77 9.47
CA ARG A 50 -3.41 -28.01 8.53
C ARG A 50 -3.95 -26.75 7.85
N LYS A 51 -3.69 -25.55 8.39
CA LYS A 51 -4.14 -24.25 7.84
C LYS A 51 -3.06 -23.18 8.08
N PRO A 52 -1.88 -23.29 7.43
CA PRO A 52 -0.85 -22.26 7.53
C PRO A 52 -1.34 -20.97 6.85
N ILE A 53 -1.27 -19.86 7.57
CA ILE A 53 -1.41 -18.51 7.01
C ILE A 53 -0.01 -18.09 6.59
N ILE A 54 0.21 -17.96 5.28
CA ILE A 54 1.49 -17.57 4.71
C ILE A 54 1.47 -16.05 4.51
N GLU A 55 2.31 -15.35 5.26
CA GLU A 55 2.53 -13.92 5.12
C GLU A 55 3.84 -13.70 4.35
N ALA A 56 3.76 -13.25 3.11
CA ALA A 56 4.93 -12.81 2.34
C ALA A 56 5.08 -11.30 2.50
N LYS A 57 6.22 -10.85 3.04
CA LYS A 57 6.54 -9.43 3.23
C LYS A 57 7.93 -9.14 2.69
N THR A 58 8.10 -7.96 2.11
CA THR A 58 9.45 -7.42 1.86
C THR A 58 9.85 -6.61 3.09
N VAL A 59 10.97 -6.98 3.69
CA VAL A 59 11.48 -6.40 4.92
C VAL A 59 12.76 -5.65 4.62
N MET A 60 12.82 -4.39 5.06
CA MET A 60 14.03 -3.59 5.07
C MET A 60 14.55 -3.49 6.51
N LEU A 61 15.73 -4.06 6.73
CA LEU A 61 16.45 -4.01 8.00
C LEU A 61 17.55 -2.96 7.93
N LEU A 62 17.62 -2.12 8.95
CA LEU A 62 18.66 -1.11 9.12
C LEU A 62 19.76 -1.61 10.07
N GLU A 63 20.96 -1.04 9.95
CA GLU A 63 22.08 -1.37 10.86
C GLU A 63 21.76 -1.05 12.33
N SER A 64 20.83 -0.13 12.57
CA SER A 64 20.33 0.18 13.92
C SER A 64 19.42 -0.89 14.52
N GLY A 65 19.10 -1.96 13.78
CA GLY A 65 18.14 -3.00 14.18
C GLY A 65 16.68 -2.65 13.94
N GLU A 66 16.39 -1.48 13.37
CA GLU A 66 15.02 -1.11 13.02
C GLU A 66 14.56 -1.86 11.76
N LEU A 67 13.29 -2.29 11.78
CA LEU A 67 12.65 -3.04 10.71
C LEU A 67 11.50 -2.23 10.10
N TYR A 68 11.44 -2.22 8.77
CA TYR A 68 10.35 -1.62 8.01
C TYR A 68 9.79 -2.60 7.00
N TYR A 69 8.48 -2.65 6.87
CA TYR A 69 7.80 -3.39 5.81
C TYR A 69 7.63 -2.47 4.60
N ILE A 70 8.05 -2.92 3.43
CA ILE A 70 7.94 -2.17 2.18
C ILE A 70 7.05 -2.91 1.18
N GLY A 71 6.22 -2.19 0.45
CA GLY A 71 5.17 -2.75 -0.41
C GLY A 71 5.66 -3.31 -1.73
N LYS A 72 6.84 -2.88 -2.19
CA LYS A 72 7.49 -3.39 -3.39
C LYS A 72 8.97 -3.62 -3.08
N SER A 73 9.50 -4.78 -3.48
CA SER A 73 10.95 -4.96 -3.51
C SER A 73 11.51 -4.01 -4.56
N PRO A 74 12.46 -3.15 -4.20
CA PRO A 74 13.08 -2.28 -5.19
C PRO A 74 13.83 -3.13 -6.23
N ASP A 75 13.83 -2.67 -7.47
CA ASP A 75 14.35 -3.41 -8.63
C ASP A 75 15.90 -3.35 -8.72
N GLU A 76 16.54 -2.68 -7.75
CA GLU A 76 17.97 -2.39 -7.76
C GLU A 76 18.71 -3.18 -6.69
N ASP A 77 19.98 -3.52 -6.98
CA ASP A 77 20.87 -4.18 -6.04
C ASP A 77 21.34 -3.19 -4.96
N TYR A 78 20.80 -3.35 -3.75
CA TYR A 78 21.25 -2.55 -2.60
C TYR A 78 22.51 -3.14 -1.99
N VAL A 79 23.39 -2.25 -1.55
CA VAL A 79 24.64 -2.64 -0.87
C VAL A 79 24.48 -2.40 0.63
N LYS A 80 24.92 -3.37 1.43
CA LYS A 80 25.00 -3.20 2.89
C LYS A 80 25.85 -1.97 3.25
N GLY A 81 25.38 -1.18 4.21
CA GLY A 81 25.99 0.06 4.67
C GLY A 81 25.60 1.32 3.87
N GLN A 82 24.78 1.17 2.83
CA GLN A 82 24.31 2.29 2.00
C GLN A 82 23.48 3.26 2.83
N LYS A 83 23.76 4.56 2.66
CA LYS A 83 23.07 5.63 3.37
C LYS A 83 21.76 5.95 2.64
N LEU A 84 20.67 6.01 3.39
CA LEU A 84 19.35 6.29 2.86
C LEU A 84 18.54 7.18 3.80
N LYS A 85 17.54 7.88 3.27
CA LYS A 85 16.45 8.51 4.02
C LYS A 85 15.16 7.79 3.67
N LEU A 86 14.25 7.71 4.63
CA LEU A 86 12.93 7.12 4.43
C LEU A 86 11.89 8.23 4.37
N VAL A 87 11.05 8.21 3.35
CA VAL A 87 9.89 9.10 3.25
C VAL A 87 8.66 8.30 3.68
N LYS A 88 8.13 8.66 4.85
CA LYS A 88 6.93 8.03 5.42
C LYS A 88 5.70 8.84 5.09
N SER A 89 4.57 8.19 4.83
CA SER A 89 3.29 8.88 4.62
C SER A 89 2.87 9.68 5.85
N ALA A 90 2.07 10.72 5.64
CA ALA A 90 1.77 11.70 6.69
C ALA A 90 0.86 11.15 7.80
N ILE A 91 -0.09 10.29 7.44
CA ILE A 91 -1.14 9.78 8.33
C ILE A 91 -0.77 8.40 8.84
N PHE A 92 -0.60 7.43 7.92
CA PHE A 92 -0.39 6.03 8.31
C PHE A 92 1.08 5.70 8.57
N LYS A 93 2.01 6.60 8.20
CA LYS A 93 3.47 6.48 8.42
C LYS A 93 4.12 5.33 7.65
N ASN A 94 3.47 4.89 6.57
CA ASN A 94 3.95 3.84 5.69
C ASN A 94 5.17 4.33 4.94
N VAL A 95 6.19 3.48 4.75
CA VAL A 95 7.34 3.84 3.91
C VAL A 95 6.91 3.82 2.45
N ASN A 96 6.74 5.00 1.85
CA ASN A 96 6.36 5.14 0.45
C ASN A 96 7.58 5.18 -0.46
N GLU A 97 8.67 5.78 0.01
CA GLU A 97 9.85 6.06 -0.79
C GLU A 97 11.13 5.97 0.04
N ILE A 98 12.20 5.55 -0.62
CA ILE A 98 13.56 5.50 -0.09
C ILE A 98 14.41 6.42 -0.96
N ILE A 99 15.04 7.41 -0.32
CA ILE A 99 16.02 8.30 -0.96
C ILE A 99 17.39 7.72 -0.68
N VAL A 100 18.03 7.20 -1.72
CA VAL A 100 19.37 6.61 -1.66
C VAL A 100 20.41 7.70 -1.88
N LEU A 101 21.42 7.77 -1.00
CA LEU A 101 22.49 8.77 -1.06
C LEU A 101 23.77 8.15 -1.66
N GLU A 102 24.04 8.43 -2.92
CA GLU A 102 25.22 7.93 -3.65
C GLU A 102 26.07 9.08 -4.20
N ASN A 103 27.34 9.18 -3.78
CA ASN A 103 28.35 10.05 -4.41
C ASN A 103 27.86 11.48 -4.75
N ASN A 104 27.14 12.13 -3.82
CA ASN A 104 26.52 13.47 -3.92
C ASN A 104 25.23 13.57 -4.75
N TYR A 105 24.64 12.46 -5.19
CA TYR A 105 23.32 12.41 -5.81
C TYR A 105 22.32 11.74 -4.87
N GLU A 106 21.12 12.30 -4.85
CA GLU A 106 19.95 11.71 -4.20
C GLU A 106 19.15 10.96 -5.27
N LYS A 107 18.79 9.71 -5.00
CA LYS A 107 18.01 8.89 -5.91
C LYS A 107 16.77 8.37 -5.22
N ASP A 108 15.63 8.69 -5.80
CA ASP A 108 14.32 8.42 -5.25
C ASP A 108 13.79 7.08 -5.75
N VAL A 109 13.53 6.15 -4.83
CA VAL A 109 13.00 4.82 -5.15
C VAL A 109 11.66 4.61 -4.46
N GLN A 110 10.60 4.46 -5.26
CA GLN A 110 9.25 4.20 -4.77
C GLN A 110 9.11 2.74 -4.32
N VAL A 111 8.83 2.55 -3.04
CA VAL A 111 8.69 1.22 -2.41
C VAL A 111 7.34 1.00 -1.74
N GLY A 112 6.47 2.00 -1.72
CA GLY A 112 5.14 1.91 -1.12
C GLY A 112 4.22 0.90 -1.82
N LEU A 113 3.14 0.48 -1.16
CA LEU A 113 2.18 -0.50 -1.69
C LEU A 113 1.63 -0.13 -3.08
N PHE A 114 1.33 1.15 -3.29
CA PHE A 114 0.78 1.66 -4.55
C PHE A 114 1.83 1.93 -5.64
N SER A 115 3.12 1.66 -5.37
CA SER A 115 4.15 1.57 -6.42
C SER A 115 3.95 0.34 -7.31
N ASN A 116 3.19 -0.66 -6.85
CA ASN A 116 2.72 -1.75 -7.70
C ASN A 116 1.63 -1.24 -8.66
N ILE A 117 1.98 -1.19 -9.95
CA ILE A 117 1.11 -0.65 -11.01
C ILE A 117 -0.25 -1.36 -11.08
N TRP A 118 -0.29 -2.67 -10.88
CA TRP A 118 -1.54 -3.45 -10.95
C TRP A 118 -2.47 -3.12 -9.78
N LEU A 119 -1.93 -3.01 -8.57
CA LEU A 119 -2.70 -2.59 -7.40
C LEU A 119 -3.25 -1.17 -7.58
N SER A 120 -2.42 -0.25 -8.10
CA SER A 120 -2.82 1.13 -8.37
C SER A 120 -3.96 1.22 -9.40
N ILE A 121 -3.86 0.47 -10.51
CA ILE A 121 -4.89 0.43 -11.55
C ILE A 121 -6.20 -0.15 -11.01
N LEU A 122 -6.15 -1.30 -10.33
CA LEU A 122 -7.36 -1.94 -9.78
C LEU A 122 -8.06 -1.07 -8.74
N PHE A 123 -7.30 -0.33 -7.93
CA PHE A 123 -7.84 0.63 -6.98
C PHE A 123 -8.58 1.78 -7.68
N ARG A 124 -7.97 2.38 -8.71
CA ARG A 124 -8.62 3.43 -9.51
C ARG A 124 -9.88 2.94 -10.22
N ILE A 125 -9.84 1.73 -10.80
CA ILE A 125 -11.02 1.10 -11.43
C ILE A 125 -12.13 0.90 -10.39
N SER A 126 -11.81 0.47 -9.17
CA SER A 126 -12.79 0.26 -8.11
C SER A 126 -13.47 1.57 -7.66
N ILE A 127 -12.72 2.67 -7.63
CA ILE A 127 -13.27 4.01 -7.40
C ILE A 127 -14.18 4.42 -8.55
N LEU A 128 -13.74 4.24 -9.80
CA LEU A 128 -14.54 4.55 -10.99
C LEU A 128 -15.86 3.77 -11.01
N ILE A 129 -15.85 2.47 -10.69
CA ILE A 129 -17.07 1.66 -10.58
C ILE A 129 -18.02 2.23 -9.51
N SER A 130 -17.47 2.69 -8.38
CA SER A 130 -18.25 3.29 -7.30
C SER A 130 -18.92 4.60 -7.74
N ILE A 131 -18.20 5.44 -8.48
CA ILE A 131 -18.71 6.70 -9.05
C ILE A 131 -19.74 6.43 -10.16
N LEU A 132 -19.45 5.50 -11.08
CA LEU A 132 -20.35 5.17 -12.18
C LEU A 132 -21.69 4.60 -11.69
N ASN A 133 -21.68 3.83 -10.59
CA ASN A 133 -22.90 3.33 -9.95
C ASN A 133 -23.83 4.41 -9.38
N ILE A 134 -23.35 5.66 -9.25
CA ILE A 134 -24.21 6.80 -8.91
C ILE A 134 -25.24 7.03 -10.04
N PHE A 135 -24.78 6.92 -11.29
CA PHE A 135 -25.55 7.23 -12.49
C PHE A 135 -26.17 5.99 -13.13
N ILE A 136 -25.42 4.88 -13.21
CA ILE A 136 -25.82 3.67 -13.91
C ILE A 136 -26.24 2.61 -12.89
N LYS A 137 -27.52 2.22 -12.92
CA LYS A 137 -28.09 1.23 -12.00
C LYS A 137 -28.60 0.02 -12.76
N ASN A 138 -27.70 -0.91 -13.03
CA ASN A 138 -28.04 -2.21 -13.59
C ASN A 138 -27.42 -3.33 -12.74
N ASN A 139 -27.87 -4.57 -12.96
CA ASN A 139 -27.42 -5.72 -12.15
C ASN A 139 -25.91 -5.96 -12.26
N ALA A 140 -25.33 -5.81 -13.45
CA ALA A 140 -23.90 -5.98 -13.66
C ALA A 140 -23.07 -4.94 -12.87
N SER A 141 -23.49 -3.68 -12.92
CA SER A 141 -22.89 -2.55 -12.19
C SER A 141 -22.98 -2.75 -10.67
N ASN A 142 -24.10 -3.29 -10.17
CA ASN A 142 -24.25 -3.63 -8.75
C ASN A 142 -23.32 -4.76 -8.31
N ILE A 143 -23.11 -5.79 -9.15
CA ILE A 143 -22.17 -6.88 -8.86
C ILE A 143 -20.73 -6.33 -8.83
N ALA A 144 -20.38 -5.51 -9.81
CA ALA A 144 -19.08 -4.83 -9.86
C ALA A 144 -18.85 -3.96 -8.62
N LEU A 145 -19.87 -3.25 -8.14
CA LEU A 145 -19.81 -2.42 -6.93
C LEU A 145 -19.47 -3.25 -5.69
N VAL A 146 -20.07 -4.42 -5.53
CA VAL A 146 -19.78 -5.34 -4.41
C VAL A 146 -18.34 -5.85 -4.50
N ALA A 147 -17.88 -6.24 -5.69
CA ALA A 147 -16.49 -6.65 -5.91
C ALA A 147 -15.50 -5.53 -5.59
N SER A 148 -15.80 -4.30 -6.03
CA SER A 148 -15.01 -3.11 -5.69
C SER A 148 -15.00 -2.83 -4.19
N MET A 149 -16.12 -3.01 -3.48
CA MET A 149 -16.18 -2.85 -2.03
C MET A 149 -15.28 -3.85 -1.31
N MET A 150 -15.34 -5.13 -1.69
CA MET A 150 -14.47 -6.16 -1.11
C MET A 150 -13.00 -5.82 -1.34
N PHE A 151 -12.63 -5.46 -2.58
CA PHE A 151 -11.26 -5.11 -2.92
C PHE A 151 -10.77 -3.88 -2.17
N ILE A 152 -11.53 -2.77 -2.19
CA ILE A 152 -11.20 -1.52 -1.48
C ILE A 152 -11.04 -1.78 0.02
N THR A 153 -11.91 -2.60 0.61
CA THR A 153 -11.82 -2.96 2.03
C THR A 153 -10.52 -3.69 2.33
N ILE A 154 -10.21 -4.74 1.58
CA ILE A 154 -9.00 -5.56 1.78
C ILE A 154 -7.74 -4.70 1.61
N ILE A 155 -7.64 -3.95 0.51
CA ILE A 155 -6.43 -3.17 0.23
C ILE A 155 -6.24 -2.04 1.24
N SER A 156 -7.32 -1.40 1.71
CA SER A 156 -7.21 -0.36 2.72
C SER A 156 -6.83 -0.94 4.08
N MET A 157 -7.34 -2.12 4.44
CA MET A 157 -6.91 -2.81 5.66
C MET A 157 -5.42 -3.17 5.61
N ILE A 158 -4.93 -3.68 4.48
CA ILE A 158 -3.51 -3.96 4.26
C ILE A 158 -2.70 -2.66 4.37
N TYR A 159 -3.17 -1.58 3.75
CA TYR A 159 -2.47 -0.30 3.77
C TYR A 159 -2.42 0.34 5.16
N ILE A 160 -3.50 0.27 5.94
CA ILE A 160 -3.60 0.96 7.24
C ILE A 160 -2.89 0.19 8.37
N PHE A 161 -2.93 -1.14 8.33
CA PHE A 161 -2.50 -1.96 9.47
C PHE A 161 -1.21 -2.73 9.26
N TYR A 162 -0.74 -2.86 8.01
CA TYR A 162 0.27 -3.86 7.66
C TYR A 162 1.57 -3.28 7.11
N TYR A 163 1.50 -2.08 6.53
CA TYR A 163 2.64 -1.26 6.11
C TYR A 163 2.77 -0.04 7.01
#